data_AF-A0A7X7K1Z4-F1
#
_entry.id   AF-A0A7X7K1Z4-F1
#
_cell.length_a   1.000
_cell.length_b   1.000
_cell.length_c   1.000
_cell.angle_alpha   90.00
_cell.angle_beta   90.00
_cell.angle_gamma   90.00
#
_symmetry.space_group_name_H-M   'P 1'
#
loop_
_entity.id
_entity.type
_entity.pdbx_description
1 polymer ?
#
loop_
_entity_poly.entity_id
_entity_poly.type
_entity_poly.pdbx_seq_one_letter_code
_entity_poly.pdbx_strand_id
1 'polypeptide(L)'
;MVRIVRTPEGAVVVDETGKRNGRGAYLCPQRECWETALTRRQLEHALRATLTAETKAQLLAYAAGFPQRLSGEFAGDGEPADVGGEENE
;
A
#
# COMPACT_ATOMS: atom_id res chain seq x y z
N MET A 1 0.02 -1.46 12.19
CA MET A 1 -1.14 -1.43 11.28
C MET A 1 -1.25 -0.03 10.70
N VAL A 2 -1.60 0.10 9.43
CA VAL A 2 -1.77 1.37 8.72
C VAL A 2 -3.25 1.73 8.69
N ARG A 3 -3.59 2.98 9.02
CA ARG A 3 -4.97 3.47 8.96
C ARG A 3 -5.23 4.13 7.61
N ILE A 4 -6.35 3.78 7.00
CA ILE A 4 -6.87 4.38 5.77
C ILE A 4 -8.21 4.99 6.12
N VAL A 5 -8.44 6.24 5.75
CA VAL A 5 -9.68 6.95 6.07
C VAL A 5 -10.36 7.43 4.80
N ARG A 6 -11.67 7.30 4.77
CA ARG A 6 -12.52 7.99 3.82
C ARG A 6 -12.94 9.32 4.43
N THR A 7 -12.47 10.40 3.81
CA THR A 7 -12.87 11.78 4.14
C THR A 7 -14.36 12.01 3.85
N PRO A 8 -15.00 13.02 4.47
CA PRO A 8 -16.38 13.39 4.15
C PRO A 8 -16.56 13.79 2.68
N GLU A 9 -15.50 14.29 2.03
CA GLU A 9 -15.46 14.63 0.60
C GLU A 9 -15.48 13.39 -0.32
N GLY A 10 -15.35 12.19 0.26
CA GLY A 10 -15.35 10.93 -0.49
C GLY A 10 -13.97 10.45 -0.92
N ALA A 11 -12.92 11.24 -0.72
CA ALA A 11 -11.54 10.84 -0.99
C ALA A 11 -11.06 9.82 0.05
N VAL A 12 -10.41 8.75 -0.43
CA VAL A 12 -9.77 7.74 0.40
C VAL A 12 -8.28 7.98 0.47
N VAL A 13 -7.75 8.12 1.67
CA VAL A 13 -6.38 8.56 1.92
C VAL A 13 -5.78 7.80 3.10
N VAL A 14 -4.46 7.62 3.09
CA VAL A 14 -3.74 7.07 4.24
C VAL A 14 -3.71 8.13 5.36
N ASP A 15 -4.11 7.73 6.57
CA ASP A 15 -4.11 8.59 7.75
C ASP A 15 -3.02 8.17 8.72
N GLU A 16 -1.83 8.72 8.54
CA GLU A 16 -0.69 8.52 9.44
C GLU A 16 -0.90 9.24 10.78
N THR A 17 -1.69 10.31 10.79
CA THR A 17 -1.88 11.18 11.96
C THR A 17 -2.87 10.63 12.98
N GLY A 18 -3.75 9.71 12.58
CA GLY A 18 -4.87 9.24 13.40
C GLY A 18 -5.97 10.28 13.66
N LYS A 19 -5.85 11.50 13.12
CA LYS A 19 -6.73 12.63 13.44
C LYS A 19 -7.71 12.99 12.32
N ARG A 20 -7.60 12.37 11.14
CA ARG A 20 -8.52 12.68 10.04
C ARG A 20 -9.93 12.17 10.35
N ASN A 21 -10.90 13.04 10.05
CA ASN A 21 -12.29 12.77 10.31
C ASN A 21 -12.89 11.91 9.19
N GLY A 22 -13.69 10.91 9.57
CA GLY A 22 -14.35 10.02 8.61
C GLY A 22 -14.29 8.55 8.98
N ARG A 23 -14.65 7.69 8.02
CA ARG A 23 -14.71 6.24 8.23
C ARG A 23 -13.33 5.64 8.01
N GLY A 24 -12.79 5.00 9.05
CA GLY A 24 -11.47 4.36 9.01
C GLY A 24 -11.52 2.86 8.74
N ALA A 25 -10.49 2.35 8.07
CA ALA A 25 -10.17 0.94 7.96
C ALA A 25 -8.68 0.74 8.29
N TYR A 26 -8.33 -0.41 8.84
CA TYR A 26 -6.94 -0.74 9.17
C TYR A 26 -6.42 -1.83 8.24
N LEU A 27 -5.18 -1.67 7.80
CA LEU A 27 -4.47 -2.65 7.00
C LEU A 27 -3.15 -3.05 7.66
N CYS A 28 -2.68 -4.25 7.35
CA CYS A 28 -1.33 -4.66 7.72
C CYS A 28 -0.29 -3.80 6.98
N PRO A 29 0.85 -3.51 7.60
CA PRO A 29 2.01 -2.91 6.93
C PRO A 29 2.75 -3.99 6.11
N GLN A 30 2.04 -4.69 5.23
CA GLN A 30 2.56 -5.75 4.37
C GLN A 30 1.96 -5.61 2.99
N ARG A 31 2.77 -5.66 1.94
CA ARG A 31 2.33 -5.39 0.57
C ARG A 31 1.16 -6.29 0.12
N GLU A 32 1.24 -7.59 0.44
CA GLU A 32 0.21 -8.57 0.12
C GLU A 32 -1.18 -8.20 0.67
N CYS A 33 -1.23 -7.58 1.85
CA CYS A 33 -2.50 -7.10 2.43
C CYS A 33 -3.13 -6.00 1.58
N TRP A 34 -2.32 -5.08 1.03
CA TRP A 34 -2.80 -3.99 0.17
C TRP A 34 -3.30 -4.52 -1.17
N GLU A 35 -2.51 -5.38 -1.80
CA GLU A 35 -2.85 -6.00 -3.08
C GLU A 35 -4.16 -6.80 -2.97
N THR A 36 -4.27 -7.63 -1.92
CA THR A 36 -5.48 -8.42 -1.66
C THR A 36 -6.67 -7.52 -1.36
N ALA A 37 -6.50 -6.49 -0.51
CA ALA A 37 -7.59 -5.61 -0.12
C ALA A 37 -8.13 -4.77 -1.29
N LEU A 38 -7.27 -4.37 -2.23
CA LEU A 38 -7.66 -3.63 -3.42
C LEU A 38 -8.27 -4.54 -4.49
N THR A 39 -7.68 -5.72 -4.70
CA THR A 39 -8.17 -6.72 -5.69
C THR A 39 -9.54 -7.27 -5.30
N ARG A 40 -9.73 -7.61 -4.02
CA ARG A 40 -10.99 -8.12 -3.47
C ARG A 40 -11.99 -7.02 -3.09
N ARG A 41 -11.66 -5.75 -3.37
CA ARG A 41 -12.48 -4.58 -3.02
C ARG A 41 -12.81 -4.46 -1.52
N GLN A 42 -12.04 -5.09 -0.64
CA GLN A 42 -12.29 -5.08 0.80
C GLN A 42 -12.27 -3.66 1.38
N LEU A 43 -11.37 -2.81 0.87
CA LEU A 43 -11.33 -1.41 1.27
C LEU A 43 -12.58 -0.64 0.85
N GLU A 44 -13.13 -0.91 -0.33
CA GLU A 44 -14.36 -0.29 -0.82
C GLU A 44 -15.54 -0.64 0.09
N HIS A 45 -15.64 -1.92 0.49
CA HIS A 45 -16.66 -2.40 1.42
C HIS A 45 -16.47 -1.83 2.84
N ALA A 46 -15.25 -1.84 3.37
CA ALA A 46 -14.94 -1.37 4.72
C ALA A 46 -15.19 0.14 4.88
N LEU A 47 -14.78 0.92 3.88
CA LEU A 47 -14.90 2.39 3.87
C LEU A 47 -16.26 2.87 3.32
N ARG A 48 -17.05 1.98 2.72
CA ARG A 48 -18.28 2.31 1.98
C ARG A 48 -18.01 3.42 0.96
N ALA A 49 -16.97 3.23 0.15
CA ALA A 49 -16.52 4.17 -0.87
C ALA A 49 -16.10 3.43 -2.13
N THR A 50 -16.29 4.08 -3.27
CA THR A 50 -15.77 3.59 -4.56
C THR A 50 -14.34 4.08 -4.72
N LEU A 51 -13.40 3.16 -4.93
CA LEU A 51 -12.00 3.52 -5.18
C LEU A 51 -11.76 3.65 -6.68
N THR A 52 -11.31 4.83 -7.12
CA THR A 52 -10.89 5.04 -8.51
C THR A 52 -9.57 4.33 -8.79
N ALA A 53 -9.28 4.07 -10.07
CA ALA A 53 -8.01 3.47 -10.47
C ALA A 53 -6.80 4.27 -9.98
N GLU A 54 -6.91 5.60 -10.00
CA GLU A 54 -5.89 6.52 -9.49
C GLU A 54 -5.64 6.33 -7.99
N THR A 55 -6.71 6.30 -7.17
CA THR A 55 -6.57 6.06 -5.73
C THR A 55 -5.99 4.67 -5.46
N LYS A 56 -6.41 3.63 -6.20
CA LYS A 56 -5.83 2.28 -6.05
C LYS A 56 -4.33 2.28 -6.36
N ALA A 57 -3.91 2.97 -7.42
CA ALA A 57 -2.50 3.12 -7.78
C ALA A 57 -1.71 3.86 -6.69
N GLN A 58 -2.25 4.94 -6.13
CA GLN A 58 -1.63 5.67 -5.01
C GLN A 58 -1.46 4.80 -3.76
N LEU A 59 -2.47 4.01 -3.40
CA LEU A 59 -2.39 3.10 -2.26
C LEU A 59 -1.39 1.96 -2.50
N LEU A 60 -1.27 1.45 -3.74
CA LEU A 60 -0.25 0.47 -4.11
C LEU A 60 1.17 1.06 -4.10
N ALA A 61 1.33 2.30 -4.57
CA ALA A 61 2.60 3.01 -4.52
C ALA A 61 3.06 3.23 -3.07
N TYR A 62 2.14 3.60 -2.18
CA TYR A 62 2.40 3.68 -0.76
C TYR A 62 2.77 2.29 -0.18
N ALA A 63 2.07 1.24 -0.61
CA ALA A 63 2.33 -0.12 -0.17
C ALA A 63 3.68 -0.69 -0.65
N ALA A 64 4.28 -0.12 -1.70
CA ALA A 64 5.59 -0.54 -2.20
C ALA A 64 6.72 -0.34 -1.18
N GLY A 65 6.52 0.53 -0.18
CA GLY A 65 7.44 0.71 0.95
C GLY A 65 7.33 -0.36 2.04
N PHE A 66 6.36 -1.29 1.96
CA PHE A 66 6.20 -2.36 2.95
C PHE A 66 6.82 -3.68 2.48
N PRO A 67 7.31 -4.51 3.41
CA PRO A 67 7.78 -5.85 3.08
C PRO A 67 6.64 -6.71 2.52
N GLN A 68 6.96 -7.50 1.49
CA GLN A 68 6.05 -8.49 0.89
C GLN A 68 5.68 -9.62 1.87
N ARG A 69 6.56 -9.93 2.82
CA ARG A 69 6.37 -10.95 3.84
C ARG A 69 7.00 -10.51 5.15
N LEU A 70 6.26 -10.65 6.24
CA LEU A 70 6.87 -10.99 7.53
C LEU A 70 7.05 -12.52 7.52
N SER A 71 8.02 -13.02 6.76
CA SER A 71 8.56 -14.33 7.05
C SER A 71 9.68 -14.09 8.04
N GLY A 72 9.46 -14.50 9.30
CA GLY A 72 10.58 -15.05 10.05
C GLY A 72 11.27 -16.08 9.14
N GLU A 73 12.59 -16.06 9.16
CA GLU A 73 13.54 -16.73 8.27
C GLU A 73 13.84 -16.06 6.91
N PHE A 74 15.00 -15.37 6.92
CA PHE A 74 16.03 -15.25 5.88
C PHE A 74 15.65 -15.58 4.43
N ALA A 75 15.61 -14.55 3.57
CA ALA A 75 15.90 -14.70 2.15
C ALA A 75 16.50 -13.41 1.59
N GLY A 76 17.81 -13.45 1.36
CA GLY A 76 18.50 -12.83 0.24
C GLY A 76 18.39 -11.32 0.10
N ASP A 77 19.49 -10.66 0.41
CA ASP A 77 19.94 -9.48 -0.31
C ASP A 77 19.65 -9.66 -1.82
N GLY A 78 18.82 -8.78 -2.36
CA GLY A 78 18.29 -8.85 -3.70
C GLY A 78 17.86 -7.47 -4.12
N GLU A 79 18.83 -6.56 -4.07
CA GLU A 79 18.77 -5.25 -4.69
C GLU A 79 19.14 -5.41 -6.17
N PRO A 80 18.20 -5.36 -7.13
CA PRO A 80 18.55 -5.14 -8.52
C PRO A 80 18.59 -3.62 -8.76
N ALA A 81 19.72 -3.00 -8.41
CA ALA A 81 20.08 -1.71 -8.99
C ALA A 81 20.93 -1.98 -10.24
N ASP A 82 20.24 -1.96 -11.37
CA ASP A 82 20.78 -1.82 -12.71
C ASP A 82 21.70 -0.57 -12.80
N VAL A 83 22.99 -0.78 -13.10
CA VAL A 83 23.94 0.14 -13.75
C VAL A 83 25.03 -0.79 -14.31
N GLY A 84 25.12 -1.03 -15.61
CA GLY A 84 25.49 -0.04 -16.63
C GLY A 84 26.97 -0.28 -16.94
N GLY A 85 27.26 -0.99 -18.03
CA GLY A 85 28.58 -1.51 -18.35
C GLY A 85 29.60 -0.47 -18.81
N GLU A 86 30.86 -0.87 -18.82
CA GLU A 86 31.89 -0.36 -19.74
C GLU A 86 33.01 -1.41 -19.87
N GLU A 87 32.99 -2.10 -21.01
CA GLU A 87 34.11 -2.81 -21.61
C GLU A 87 35.05 -1.80 -22.32
N ASN A 88 36.32 -2.19 -22.53
CA ASN A 88 37.50 -1.49 -23.10
C ASN A 88 38.53 -1.09 -22.01
N GLU A 89 39.82 -1.41 -22.09
CA GLU A 89 40.71 -2.01 -23.11
C GLU A 89 41.93 -2.60 -22.37
#